data_AF-A0A816HQ62-F1
#
_entry.id   AF-A0A816HQ62-F1
#
_cell.length_a   1.000
_cell.length_b   1.000
_cell.length_c   1.000
_cell.angle_alpha   90.00
_cell.angle_beta   90.00
_cell.angle_gamma   90.00
#
_symmetry.space_group_name_H-M   'P 1'
#
loop_
_entity.id
_entity.type
_entity.pdbx_description
1 polymer ?
#
loop_
_entity_poly.entity_id
_entity_poly.type
_entity_poly.pdbx_seq_one_letter_code
_entity_poly.pdbx_strand_id
1 'polypeptide(L)' 'CTLVIGTVGVSGITSTLLQNPFDVTCDSMKNIYVDDTGNNRIQFFYANQANGTTIL' A
#
# COMPACT_ATOMS: atom_id res chain seq x y z
N CYS A 1 -0.93 11.29 -13.07
CA CYS A 1 0.18 10.82 -12.21
C CYS A 1 -0.26 9.46 -11.71
N THR A 2 0.34 8.40 -12.22
CA THR A 2 -0.11 7.02 -11.97
C THR A 2 0.94 6.39 -11.07
N LEU A 3 0.64 6.23 -9.79
CA LEU A 3 1.50 5.53 -8.84
C LEU A 3 1.13 4.05 -8.89
N VAL A 4 2.10 3.18 -9.21
CA VAL A 4 1.93 1.72 -9.17
C VAL A 4 2.50 1.23 -7.86
N ILE A 5 1.65 0.65 -7.01
CA ILE A 5 2.04 0.04 -5.73
C ILE A 5 1.97 -1.48 -5.90
N GLY A 6 3.09 -2.16 -5.63
CA GLY A 6 3.19 -3.61 -5.77
C GLY A 6 3.40 -4.11 -7.20
N THR A 7 3.70 -5.40 -7.29
CA THR A 7 3.80 -6.13 -8.55
C THR A 7 2.59 -7.05 -8.66
N VAL A 8 1.82 -6.94 -9.74
CA VAL A 8 0.66 -7.81 -9.98
C VAL A 8 1.11 -9.27 -9.99
N GLY A 9 0.42 -10.12 -9.22
CA GLY A 9 0.71 -11.55 -9.11
C GLY A 9 1.82 -11.91 -8.12
N VAL A 10 2.38 -10.95 -7.40
CA VAL A 10 3.38 -11.20 -6.35
C VAL A 10 2.84 -10.73 -5.00
N SER A 11 2.53 -11.67 -4.12
CA SER A 11 2.19 -11.39 -2.72
C SER A 11 3.44 -11.33 -1.85
N GLY A 12 3.46 -10.47 -0.83
CA GLY A 12 4.55 -10.46 0.14
C GLY A 12 4.34 -9.52 1.31
N ILE A 13 5.30 -9.56 2.24
CA ILE A 13 5.24 -8.82 3.51
C ILE A 13 6.13 -7.57 3.53
N THR A 14 6.89 -7.31 2.46
CA THR A 14 7.79 -6.15 2.40
C THR A 14 7.01 -4.84 2.27
N SER A 15 7.68 -3.70 2.46
CA SER A 15 7.08 -2.36 2.32
C SER A 15 6.54 -2.04 0.93
N THR A 16 6.97 -2.79 -0.08
CA THR A 16 6.60 -2.61 -1.49
C THR A 16 5.63 -3.65 -2.02
N LEU A 17 5.30 -4.67 -1.21
CA LEU A 17 4.39 -5.76 -1.57
C LEU A 17 3.16 -5.74 -0.67
N LEU A 18 2.10 -6.37 -1.13
CA LEU A 18 0.83 -6.51 -0.44
C LEU A 18 0.42 -7.99 -0.45
N GLN A 19 -0.47 -8.39 0.45
CA GLN A 19 -1.03 -9.72 0.56
C GLN A 19 -2.54 -9.60 0.83
N ASN A 20 -3.35 -9.92 -0.18
CA ASN A 20 -4.82 -9.82 -0.13
C ASN A 20 -5.31 -8.47 0.44
N PRO A 21 -4.94 -7.33 -0.18
CA PRO A 21 -5.46 -6.03 0.25
C PRO A 21 -6.98 -5.99 0.07
N PHE A 22 -7.69 -5.50 1.08
CA PHE A 22 -9.14 -5.43 1.07
C PHE A 22 -9.67 -4.11 0.51
N ASP A 23 -9.03 -2.99 0.88
CA ASP A 23 -9.45 -1.66 0.48
C ASP A 23 -8.27 -0.69 0.32
N VAL A 24 -8.52 0.41 -0.38
CA VAL A 24 -7.57 1.51 -0.59
C VAL A 24 -8.27 2.86 -0.55
N THR A 25 -7.68 3.81 0.19
CA THR A 25 -8.17 5.20 0.25
C THR A 25 -7.03 6.19 0.08
N CYS A 26 -7.38 7.44 -0.24
CA CYS A 26 -6.42 8.52 -0.40
C CYS A 26 -6.87 9.82 0.27
N ASP A 27 -5.89 10.60 0.73
CA ASP A 27 -6.14 11.91 1.34
C ASP A 27 -6.03 13.07 0.31
N SER A 28 -6.29 14.29 0.76
CA SER A 28 -6.18 15.50 -0.08
C SER A 28 -4.75 15.81 -0.54
N MET A 29 -3.74 15.25 0.14
CA MET A 29 -2.33 15.32 -0.25
C MET A 29 -1.92 14.22 -1.24
N LYS A 30 -2.85 13.34 -1.62
CA LYS A 30 -2.64 12.17 -2.48
C LYS A 30 -1.73 11.10 -1.86
N ASN A 31 -1.65 11.06 -0.53
CA ASN A 31 -1.10 9.90 0.14
C ASN A 31 -2.11 8.75 0.06
N ILE A 32 -1.61 7.52 0.02
CA ILE A 32 -2.42 6.32 -0.18
C ILE A 32 -2.31 5.46 1.08
N TYR A 33 -3.46 4.95 1.51
CA TYR A 33 -3.58 4.01 2.61
C TYR A 33 -4.19 2.73 2.06
N VAL A 34 -3.51 1.62 2.29
CA VAL A 34 -3.96 0.29 1.84
C VAL A 34 -4.20 -0.57 3.07
N ASP A 35 -5.40 -1.13 3.16
CA ASP A 35 -5.72 -2.16 4.14
C ASP A 35 -5.21 -3.51 3.64
N ASP A 36 -4.01 -3.87 4.07
CA ASP A 36 -3.28 -5.06 3.65
C ASP A 36 -3.66 -6.25 4.53
N THR A 37 -4.94 -6.65 4.47
CA THR A 37 -5.56 -7.57 5.44
C THR A 37 -4.88 -8.92 5.54
N GLY A 38 -4.34 -9.47 4.45
CA GLY A 38 -3.60 -10.74 4.50
C GLY A 38 -2.28 -10.65 5.27
N ASN A 39 -1.77 -9.44 5.50
CA ASN A 39 -0.63 -9.14 6.37
C ASN A 39 -1.03 -8.54 7.71
N ASN A 40 -2.34 -8.40 8.00
CA ASN A 40 -2.88 -7.77 9.21
C ASN A 40 -2.27 -6.39 9.49
N ARG A 41 -2.09 -5.56 8.44
CA ARG A 41 -1.45 -4.26 8.56
C ARG A 41 -2.10 -3.19 7.71
N ILE A 42 -1.84 -1.93 8.05
CA ILE A 42 -2.15 -0.79 7.17
C ILE A 42 -0.84 -0.25 6.57
N GLN A 43 -0.76 -0.28 5.24
CA GLN A 43 0.37 0.26 4.49
C GLN A 43 0.07 1.68 4.02
N PHE A 44 0.94 2.61 4.39
CA PHE A 44 0.86 4.01 4.01
C PHE A 44 1.93 4.36 2.98
N PHE A 45 1.54 5.06 1.92
CA PHE A 45 2.43 5.51 0.86
C PHE A 45 2.28 7.01 0.69
N TYR A 46 3.39 7.73 0.78
CA TYR A 46 3.40 9.14 0.41
C TYR A 46 3.11 9.30 -1.08
N ALA A 47 2.53 10.44 -1.44
CA ALA A 47 2.32 10.79 -2.84
C ALA A 47 3.61 10.63 -3.66
N ASN A 48 3.52 9.87 -4.76
CA ASN A 48 4.63 9.56 -5.66
C ASN A 48 5.77 8.71 -5.05
N GLN A 49 5.53 8.01 -3.94
CA GLN A 49 6.49 7.06 -3.36
C GLN A 49 5.92 5.63 -3.38
N ALA A 50 6.73 4.69 -3.86
CA ALA A 50 6.35 3.27 -3.92
C ALA A 50 6.74 2.47 -2.66
N ASN A 51 7.53 3.08 -1.77
CA ASN A 51 7.91 2.46 -0.49
C ASN A 51 6.85 2.77 0.56
N GLY A 52 6.16 1.74 1.02
CA GLY A 52 5.16 1.85 2.06
C GLY A 52 5.76 1.86 3.46
N THR A 53 5.13 2.59 4.36
CA THR A 53 5.39 2.54 5.80
C THR A 53 4.24 1.81 6.48
N THR A 54 4.54 0.83 7.33
CA THR A 54 3.51 0.19 8.15
C THR A 54 3.15 1.13 9.29
N ILE A 55 1.89 1.54 9.36
CA ILE A 55 1.39 2.47 10.38
C ILE A 55 0.54 1.79 11.46
N LEU A 56 0.15 0.54 11.23
CA LEU A 56 -0.51 -0.37 12.16
C LEU A 56 -0.29 -1.80 11.70
#